data_AF-A0A176S088-F1
#
_entry.id   AF-A0A176S088-F1
#
_cell.length_a   1.000
_cell.length_b   1.000
_cell.length_c   1.000
_cell.angle_alpha   90.00
_cell.angle_beta   90.00
_cell.angle_gamma   90.00
#
_symmetry.space_group_name_H-M   'P 1'
#
loop_
_entity.id
_entity.type
_entity.pdbx_description
1 polymer ?
#
loop_
_entity_poly.entity_id
_entity_poly.type
_entity_poly.pdbx_seq_one_letter_code
_entity_poly.pdbx_strand_id
1 'polypeptide(L)'
;MAVGEIQGLLRNPSGFHIIKLVDKRDGEKSIITQTQARHILIKTNALVSDSEAQKRLEELKYRLEQGDDFAKLARAYSQDPLSAAKGGSLDWINPGNLVAEFEDVMDSLSENQVSEPFKSRYGWHIVQVLARREHDNTKKAIRVKAEQQIRQRKFEAELQSWQRQLREEAYVEYRLVDK
;
A
#
# COMPACT_ATOMS: atom_id res chain seq x y z
N MET A 1 -16.62 28.29 2.95
CA MET A 1 -16.19 29.65 3.30
C MET A 1 -15.29 30.20 2.20
N ALA A 2 -15.57 31.40 1.72
CA ALA A 2 -14.66 32.20 0.92
C ALA A 2 -13.57 32.82 1.82
N VAL A 3 -12.42 33.18 1.24
CA VAL A 3 -11.36 33.88 2.00
C VAL A 3 -11.92 35.22 2.49
N GLY A 4 -11.75 35.51 3.77
CA GLY A 4 -12.31 36.67 4.46
C GLY A 4 -13.67 36.45 5.10
N GLU A 5 -14.38 35.37 4.76
CA GLU A 5 -15.69 35.04 5.33
C GLU A 5 -15.56 34.67 6.81
N ILE A 6 -16.53 35.11 7.61
CA ILE A 6 -16.67 34.75 9.03
C ILE A 6 -17.88 33.83 9.15
N GLN A 7 -17.65 32.62 9.63
CA GLN A 7 -18.73 31.70 9.99
C GLN A 7 -19.09 31.93 11.46
N GLY A 8 -20.38 32.17 11.71
CA GLY A 8 -20.92 32.61 12.99
C GLY A 8 -20.81 31.57 14.12
N LEU A 9 -21.62 31.77 15.16
CA LEU A 9 -21.51 31.08 16.45
C LEU A 9 -21.64 29.53 16.33
N LEU A 10 -20.51 28.82 16.35
CA LEU A 10 -20.45 27.37 16.39
C LEU A 10 -20.44 26.90 17.85
N ARG A 11 -21.40 26.05 18.23
CA ARG A 11 -21.48 25.48 19.58
C ARG A 11 -20.85 24.10 19.62
N ASN A 12 -19.93 23.87 20.54
CA ASN A 12 -19.38 22.55 20.88
C ASN A 12 -19.28 22.40 22.42
N PRO A 13 -18.82 21.25 22.97
CA PRO A 13 -18.74 21.06 24.41
C PRO A 13 -17.84 22.05 25.17
N SER A 14 -16.92 22.75 24.49
CA SER A 14 -16.06 23.77 25.12
C SER A 14 -16.61 25.20 25.05
N GLY A 15 -17.79 25.41 24.44
CA GLY A 15 -18.47 26.70 24.40
C GLY A 15 -18.86 27.15 22.99
N PHE A 16 -18.69 28.45 22.72
CA PHE A 16 -19.06 29.09 21.47
C PHE A 16 -17.80 29.57 20.72
N HIS A 17 -17.73 29.28 19.43
CA HIS A 17 -16.59 29.60 18.57
C HIS A 17 -17.05 30.44 17.37
N ILE A 18 -16.25 31.42 16.97
CA ILE A 18 -16.42 32.17 15.72
C ILE A 18 -15.16 31.93 14.89
N ILE A 19 -15.31 31.57 13.61
CA ILE A 19 -14.18 31.23 12.74
C ILE A 19 -14.16 32.19 11.56
N LYS A 20 -12.99 32.80 11.30
CA LYS A 20 -12.73 33.56 10.06
C LYS A 20 -11.77 32.77 9.18
N LEU A 21 -12.11 32.57 7.90
CA LEU A 21 -11.17 31.99 6.95
C LEU A 21 -10.17 33.06 6.51
N VAL A 22 -8.95 33.03 7.06
CA VAL A 22 -7.92 34.04 6.78
C VAL A 22 -7.31 33.85 5.39
N ASP A 23 -7.07 32.62 4.98
CA ASP A 23 -6.46 32.26 3.70
C ASP A 23 -6.88 30.84 3.31
N LYS A 24 -6.81 30.50 2.02
CA LYS A 24 -7.05 29.15 1.50
C LYS A 24 -5.92 28.77 0.56
N ARG A 25 -5.09 27.85 1.01
CA ARG A 25 -4.05 27.22 0.17
C ARG A 25 -4.61 26.01 -0.53
N ASP A 26 -4.19 25.78 -1.77
CA ASP A 26 -4.48 24.52 -2.45
C ASP A 26 -3.85 23.37 -1.65
N GLY A 27 -4.59 22.27 -1.57
CA GLY A 27 -4.10 21.06 -0.90
C GLY A 27 -2.89 20.51 -1.63
N GLU A 28 -1.95 19.95 -0.88
CA GLU A 28 -0.78 19.28 -1.43
C GLU A 28 -1.23 18.15 -2.37
N LYS A 29 -0.81 18.23 -3.63
CA LYS A 29 -1.10 17.18 -4.61
C LYS A 29 -0.24 15.96 -4.28
N SER A 30 -0.89 14.81 -4.17
CA SER A 30 -0.21 13.52 -4.06
C SER A 30 -0.09 12.94 -5.47
N ILE A 31 0.97 13.32 -6.16
CA ILE A 31 1.34 12.69 -7.43
C ILE A 31 2.23 11.48 -7.11
N ILE A 32 1.89 10.32 -7.67
CA ILE A 32 2.66 9.08 -7.53
C ILE A 32 3.00 8.54 -8.90
N THR A 33 4.17 7.90 -9.02
CA THR A 33 4.51 7.12 -10.21
C THR A 33 3.87 5.73 -10.10
N GLN A 34 2.99 5.39 -11.02
CA GLN A 34 2.45 4.03 -11.18
C GLN A 34 3.27 3.25 -12.21
N THR A 35 3.49 1.98 -11.93
CA THR A 35 4.17 1.06 -12.84
C THR A 35 3.19 0.01 -13.34
N GLN A 36 3.09 -0.14 -14.66
CA GLN A 36 2.40 -1.26 -15.28
C GLN A 36 3.41 -2.38 -15.50
N ALA A 37 3.15 -3.55 -14.93
CA ALA A 37 4.06 -4.69 -15.01
C ALA A 37 3.34 -6.01 -15.23
N ARG A 38 4.11 -7.01 -15.65
CA ARG A 38 3.68 -8.42 -15.70
C ARG A 38 4.75 -9.32 -15.11
N HIS A 39 4.33 -10.44 -14.52
CA HIS A 39 5.25 -11.37 -13.84
C HIS A 39 4.90 -12.84 -14.08
N ILE A 40 5.89 -13.70 -13.83
CA ILE A 40 5.74 -15.14 -13.73
C ILE A 40 6.25 -15.56 -12.35
N LEU A 41 5.41 -16.27 -11.59
CA LEU A 41 5.75 -16.79 -10.26
C LEU A 41 5.94 -18.30 -10.30
N ILE A 42 7.04 -18.78 -9.71
CA ILE A 42 7.25 -20.19 -9.37
C ILE A 42 7.40 -20.31 -7.85
N LYS A 43 6.42 -20.92 -7.20
CA LYS A 43 6.42 -21.20 -5.76
C LYS A 43 7.37 -22.34 -5.45
N THR A 44 8.09 -22.19 -4.35
CA THR A 44 8.89 -23.27 -3.77
C THR A 44 8.03 -24.07 -2.80
N ASN A 45 8.31 -25.36 -2.69
CA ASN A 45 7.64 -26.29 -1.78
C ASN A 45 8.57 -27.48 -1.47
N ALA A 46 8.07 -28.51 -0.81
CA ALA A 46 8.87 -29.69 -0.46
C ALA A 46 9.45 -30.45 -1.68
N LEU A 47 8.87 -30.25 -2.88
CA LEU A 47 9.29 -30.87 -4.13
C LEU A 47 10.12 -29.92 -5.00
N VAL A 48 9.83 -28.62 -4.95
CA VAL A 48 10.49 -27.59 -5.77
C VAL A 48 11.39 -26.75 -4.88
N SER A 49 12.70 -27.00 -4.99
CA SER A 49 13.73 -26.22 -4.28
C SER A 49 13.88 -24.81 -4.86
N ASP A 50 14.53 -23.92 -4.10
CA ASP A 50 14.90 -22.59 -4.60
C ASP A 50 15.73 -22.66 -5.89
N SER A 51 16.72 -23.56 -5.95
CA SER A 51 17.57 -23.72 -7.14
C SER A 51 16.77 -24.19 -8.35
N GLU A 52 15.80 -25.07 -8.15
CA GLU A 52 14.96 -25.56 -9.24
C GLU A 52 13.98 -24.49 -9.73
N ALA A 53 13.35 -23.74 -8.81
CA ALA A 53 12.48 -22.63 -9.17
C ALA A 53 13.24 -21.54 -9.94
N GLN A 54 14.46 -21.21 -9.49
CA GLN A 54 15.35 -20.29 -10.19
C GLN A 54 15.67 -20.78 -11.61
N LYS A 55 16.15 -22.02 -11.77
CA LYS A 55 16.48 -22.58 -13.10
C LYS A 55 15.30 -22.57 -14.07
N ARG A 56 14.10 -22.93 -13.60
CA ARG A 56 12.88 -22.88 -14.42
C ARG A 56 12.61 -21.46 -14.93
N LEU A 57 12.85 -20.44 -14.10
CA LEU A 57 12.68 -19.06 -14.51
C LEU A 57 13.80 -18.57 -15.43
N GLU A 58 15.04 -19.03 -15.25
CA GLU A 58 16.16 -18.76 -16.17
C GLU A 58 15.85 -19.30 -17.57
N GLU A 59 15.31 -20.52 -17.66
CA GLU A 59 14.86 -21.11 -18.93
C GLU A 59 13.72 -20.30 -19.58
N LEU A 60 12.75 -19.85 -18.79
CA LEU A 60 11.66 -19.00 -19.29
C LEU A 60 12.17 -17.64 -19.76
N LYS A 61 13.10 -17.02 -19.03
CA LYS A 61 13.77 -15.78 -19.43
C LYS A 61 14.53 -15.95 -20.74
N TYR A 62 15.30 -17.02 -20.88
CA TYR A 62 15.99 -17.32 -22.13
C TYR A 62 15.03 -17.43 -23.31
N ARG A 63 13.88 -18.10 -23.13
CA ARG A 63 12.84 -18.17 -24.17
C ARG A 63 12.28 -16.79 -24.53
N LEU A 64 12.04 -15.93 -23.54
CA LEU A 64 11.60 -14.55 -23.77
C LEU A 64 12.63 -13.76 -24.58
N GLU A 65 13.92 -13.93 -24.29
CA GLU A 65 15.02 -13.31 -25.05
C GLU A 65 15.09 -13.82 -26.51
N GLN A 66 14.66 -15.06 -26.76
CA GLN A 66 14.50 -15.62 -28.11
C GLN A 66 13.20 -15.18 -28.83
N GLY A 67 12.36 -14.36 -28.17
CA GLY A 67 11.14 -13.81 -28.76
C GLY A 67 9.86 -14.60 -28.49
N ASP A 68 9.85 -15.54 -27.54
CA ASP A 68 8.60 -16.16 -27.09
C ASP A 68 7.66 -15.14 -26.45
N ASP A 69 6.35 -15.40 -26.55
CA ASP A 69 5.33 -14.51 -25.97
C ASP A 69 5.21 -14.69 -24.45
N PHE A 70 5.46 -13.60 -23.71
CA PHE A 70 5.36 -13.60 -22.25
C PHE A 70 3.98 -14.03 -21.74
N ALA A 71 2.90 -13.57 -22.39
CA ALA A 71 1.55 -13.89 -21.92
C ALA A 71 1.24 -15.39 -22.05
N LYS A 72 1.75 -16.07 -23.07
CA LYS A 72 1.69 -17.53 -23.21
C LYS A 72 2.48 -18.23 -22.12
N LEU A 73 3.72 -17.82 -21.88
CA LEU A 73 4.55 -18.41 -20.81
C LEU A 73 3.92 -18.21 -19.43
N ALA A 74 3.41 -17.01 -19.15
CA ALA A 74 2.75 -16.71 -17.89
C ALA A 74 1.50 -17.57 -17.68
N ARG A 75 0.65 -17.74 -18.71
CA ARG A 75 -0.53 -18.62 -18.61
C ARG A 75 -0.16 -20.08 -18.37
N ALA A 76 0.94 -20.54 -18.96
CA ALA A 76 1.35 -21.94 -18.88
C ALA A 76 2.10 -22.28 -17.58
N TYR A 77 2.93 -21.36 -17.07
CA TYR A 77 3.89 -21.68 -16.01
C TYR A 77 3.71 -20.86 -14.73
N SER A 78 3.04 -19.70 -14.75
CA SER A 78 2.89 -18.88 -13.54
C SER A 78 1.94 -19.54 -12.55
N GLN A 79 2.38 -19.62 -11.29
CA GLN A 79 1.64 -20.15 -10.16
C GLN A 79 0.91 -19.07 -9.35
N ASP A 80 0.74 -17.89 -9.93
CA ASP A 80 -0.19 -16.85 -9.49
C ASP A 80 -1.45 -16.90 -10.38
N PRO A 81 -2.55 -17.53 -9.94
CA PRO A 81 -3.72 -17.77 -10.80
C PRO A 81 -4.38 -16.50 -11.34
N LEU A 82 -4.35 -15.41 -10.56
CA LEU A 82 -5.04 -14.17 -10.92
C LEU A 82 -4.33 -13.45 -12.07
N SER A 83 -2.99 -13.36 -12.00
CA SER A 83 -2.20 -12.76 -13.07
C SER A 83 -1.98 -13.73 -14.23
N ALA A 84 -1.77 -15.02 -13.96
CA ALA A 84 -1.53 -16.05 -14.99
C ALA A 84 -2.63 -16.05 -16.05
N ALA A 85 -3.90 -16.04 -15.63
CA ALA A 85 -5.05 -15.98 -16.55
C ALA A 85 -5.02 -14.75 -17.47
N LYS A 86 -4.49 -13.62 -16.98
CA LYS A 86 -4.30 -12.36 -17.71
C LYS A 86 -2.93 -12.24 -18.39
N GLY A 87 -2.22 -13.35 -18.61
CA GLY A 87 -0.89 -13.32 -19.24
C GLY A 87 0.20 -12.71 -18.36
N GLY A 88 0.06 -12.84 -17.04
CA GLY A 88 0.98 -12.31 -16.03
C GLY A 88 0.72 -10.86 -15.63
N SER A 89 -0.30 -10.18 -16.20
CA SER A 89 -0.58 -8.76 -15.90
C SER A 89 -0.86 -8.51 -14.42
N LEU A 90 -0.18 -7.50 -13.87
CA LEU A 90 -0.45 -6.92 -12.55
C LEU A 90 -1.22 -5.59 -12.65
N ASP A 91 -1.62 -5.19 -13.86
CA ASP A 91 -2.26 -3.91 -14.18
C ASP A 91 -1.38 -2.73 -13.69
N TRP A 92 -1.98 -1.59 -13.33
CA TRP A 92 -1.25 -0.43 -12.80
C TRP A 92 -1.04 -0.56 -11.29
N ILE A 93 0.21 -0.58 -10.87
CA ILE A 93 0.63 -0.75 -9.48
C ILE A 93 0.97 0.61 -8.88
N ASN A 94 0.46 0.89 -7.67
CA ASN A 94 0.92 2.03 -6.88
C ASN A 94 2.16 1.64 -6.06
N PRO A 95 3.03 2.61 -5.74
CA PRO A 95 4.13 2.38 -4.80
C PRO A 95 3.61 1.85 -3.46
N GLY A 96 4.31 0.87 -2.89
CA GLY A 96 3.97 0.21 -1.64
C GLY A 96 2.82 -0.80 -1.70
N ASN A 97 2.28 -1.10 -2.89
CA ASN A 97 1.28 -2.18 -3.04
C ASN A 97 1.93 -3.58 -3.11
N LEU A 98 3.23 -3.66 -3.39
CA LEU A 98 3.97 -4.92 -3.52
C LEU A 98 4.89 -5.14 -2.32
N VAL A 99 5.49 -6.32 -2.26
CA VAL A 99 6.55 -6.61 -1.28
C VAL A 99 7.83 -5.91 -1.70
N ALA A 100 8.62 -5.45 -0.73
CA ALA A 100 9.80 -4.62 -0.97
C ALA A 100 10.76 -5.27 -1.97
N GLU A 101 11.01 -6.57 -1.84
CA GLU A 101 11.94 -7.30 -2.70
C GLU A 101 11.48 -7.32 -4.17
N PHE A 102 10.17 -7.29 -4.41
CA PHE A 102 9.61 -7.22 -5.76
C PHE A 102 9.64 -5.80 -6.29
N GLU A 103 9.28 -4.83 -5.46
CA GLU A 103 9.24 -3.42 -5.82
C GLU A 103 10.65 -2.91 -6.18
N ASP A 104 11.66 -3.24 -5.38
CA ASP A 104 13.06 -2.88 -5.63
C ASP A 104 13.55 -3.38 -6.99
N VAL A 105 13.26 -4.64 -7.33
CA VAL A 105 13.62 -5.20 -8.64
C VAL A 105 12.84 -4.51 -9.75
N MET A 106 11.52 -4.34 -9.60
CA MET A 106 10.67 -3.68 -10.59
C MET A 106 11.12 -2.23 -10.87
N ASP A 107 11.53 -1.50 -9.84
CA ASP A 107 11.94 -0.10 -9.93
C ASP A 107 13.32 0.04 -10.59
N SER A 108 14.19 -0.96 -10.43
CA SER A 108 15.51 -1.01 -11.08
C SER A 108 15.45 -1.22 -12.60
N LEU A 109 14.32 -1.69 -13.13
CA LEU A 109 14.17 -2.04 -14.55
C LEU A 109 13.78 -0.85 -15.41
N SER A 110 14.26 -0.87 -16.65
CA SER A 110 13.76 0.00 -17.72
C SER A 110 12.46 -0.52 -18.31
N GLU A 111 11.71 0.33 -19.01
CA GLU A 111 10.52 -0.11 -19.74
C GLU A 111 10.87 -1.20 -20.77
N ASN A 112 10.00 -2.20 -20.86
CA ASN A 112 10.12 -3.42 -21.64
C ASN A 112 11.26 -4.38 -21.22
N GLN A 113 12.04 -4.06 -20.20
CA GLN A 113 13.09 -4.95 -19.68
C GLN A 113 12.50 -6.07 -18.81
N VAL A 114 13.01 -7.29 -18.99
CA VAL A 114 12.73 -8.44 -18.13
C VAL A 114 13.83 -8.57 -17.08
N SER A 115 13.46 -8.81 -15.82
CA SER A 115 14.41 -9.00 -14.72
C SER A 115 15.15 -10.34 -14.79
N GLU A 116 16.27 -10.43 -14.09
CA GLU A 116 16.76 -11.73 -13.64
C GLU A 116 15.78 -12.38 -12.64
N PRO A 117 15.81 -13.72 -12.45
CA PRO A 117 15.02 -14.37 -11.42
C PRO A 117 15.41 -13.90 -10.03
N PHE A 118 14.40 -13.54 -9.23
CA PHE A 118 14.60 -13.08 -7.86
C PHE A 118 13.60 -13.72 -6.91
N LYS A 119 13.94 -13.76 -5.62
CA LYS A 119 13.15 -14.41 -4.58
C LYS A 119 12.36 -13.38 -3.77
N SER A 120 11.10 -13.70 -3.51
CA SER A 120 10.26 -13.03 -2.53
C SER A 120 9.68 -14.04 -1.53
N ARG A 121 8.92 -13.56 -0.54
CA ARG A 121 8.16 -14.44 0.37
C ARG A 121 7.15 -15.36 -0.32
N TYR A 122 6.80 -15.09 -1.58
CA TYR A 122 5.82 -15.88 -2.34
C TYR A 122 6.46 -16.94 -3.25
N GLY A 123 7.79 -16.95 -3.38
CA GLY A 123 8.53 -17.82 -4.28
C GLY A 123 9.50 -17.03 -5.15
N TRP A 124 9.78 -17.56 -6.34
CA TRP A 124 10.66 -16.95 -7.31
C TRP A 124 9.88 -16.28 -8.42
N HIS A 125 10.40 -15.15 -8.90
CA HIS A 125 9.73 -14.30 -9.87
C HIS A 125 10.67 -13.87 -10.98
N ILE A 126 10.11 -13.67 -12.17
CA ILE A 126 10.63 -12.72 -13.16
C ILE A 126 9.55 -11.68 -13.41
N VAL A 127 9.97 -10.43 -13.59
CA VAL A 127 9.06 -9.30 -13.84
C VAL A 127 9.48 -8.56 -15.10
N GLN A 128 8.51 -8.06 -15.84
CA GLN A 128 8.71 -7.13 -16.95
C GLN A 128 7.91 -5.86 -16.72
N VAL A 129 8.60 -4.71 -16.78
CA VAL A 129 7.95 -3.40 -16.75
C VAL A 129 7.45 -3.08 -18.15
N LEU A 130 6.18 -2.69 -18.27
CA LEU A 130 5.55 -2.35 -19.54
C LEU A 130 5.51 -0.83 -19.76
N ALA A 131 5.17 -0.08 -18.72
CA ALA A 131 5.07 1.37 -18.78
C ALA A 131 5.11 2.00 -17.38
N ARG A 132 5.52 3.26 -17.30
CA ARG A 132 5.38 4.10 -16.10
C ARG A 132 4.53 5.34 -16.39
N ARG A 133 3.77 5.81 -15.41
CA ARG A 133 3.00 7.05 -15.52
C ARG A 133 2.89 7.79 -14.20
N GLU A 134 2.82 9.11 -14.27
CA GLU A 134 2.41 9.94 -13.13
C GLU A 134 0.89 9.87 -12.94
N HIS A 135 0.44 9.69 -11.70
CA HIS A 135 -0.97 9.57 -11.35
C HIS A 135 -1.31 10.47 -10.16
N ASP A 136 -2.35 11.28 -10.33
CA ASP A 136 -2.90 12.11 -9.24
C ASP A 136 -3.73 11.25 -8.28
N ASN A 137 -3.12 10.90 -7.16
CA ASN A 137 -3.71 10.13 -6.08
C ASN A 137 -4.24 11.01 -4.93
N THR A 138 -4.32 12.33 -5.12
CA THR A 138 -4.66 13.32 -4.08
C THR A 138 -5.99 13.00 -3.38
N LYS A 139 -7.03 12.65 -4.14
CA LYS A 139 -8.35 12.31 -3.57
C LYS A 139 -8.29 11.10 -2.64
N LYS A 140 -7.56 10.05 -3.04
CA LYS A 140 -7.39 8.84 -2.23
C LYS A 140 -6.56 9.14 -0.98
N ALA A 141 -5.47 9.89 -1.12
CA ALA A 141 -4.62 10.32 -0.01
C ALA A 141 -5.41 11.13 1.04
N ILE A 142 -6.23 12.10 0.58
CA ILE A 142 -7.11 12.88 1.46
C ILE A 142 -8.10 11.98 2.18
N ARG A 143 -8.71 11.03 1.48
CA ARG A 143 -9.67 10.10 2.08
C ARG A 143 -9.04 9.25 3.19
N VAL A 144 -7.88 8.64 2.93
CA VAL A 144 -7.16 7.84 3.93
C VAL A 144 -6.79 8.69 5.15
N LYS A 145 -6.29 9.92 4.93
CA LYS A 145 -5.97 10.85 6.01
C LYS A 145 -7.21 11.22 6.84
N ALA A 146 -8.34 11.46 6.19
CA ALA A 146 -9.60 11.76 6.86
C ALA A 146 -10.09 10.57 7.71
N GLU A 147 -10.04 9.36 7.16
CA GLU A 147 -10.43 8.13 7.87
C GLU A 147 -9.55 7.89 9.11
N GLN A 148 -8.23 8.09 9.00
CA GLN A 148 -7.29 8.00 10.11
C GLN A 148 -7.59 9.04 11.21
N GLN A 149 -7.84 10.30 10.82
CA GLN A 149 -8.17 11.36 11.78
C GLN A 149 -9.48 11.08 12.52
N ILE A 150 -10.51 10.59 11.81
CA ILE A 150 -11.79 10.21 12.42
C ILE A 150 -11.58 9.04 13.39
N ARG A 151 -10.82 8.02 12.97
CA ARG A 151 -10.50 6.87 13.82
C ARG A 151 -9.77 7.31 15.09
N GLN A 152 -8.75 8.16 14.97
CA GLN A 152 -7.98 8.66 16.11
C GLN A 152 -8.86 9.40 17.11
N ARG A 153 -9.71 10.33 16.63
CA ARG A 153 -10.63 11.08 17.49
C ARG A 153 -11.61 10.18 18.25
N LYS A 154 -12.16 9.16 17.56
CA LYS A 154 -13.05 8.18 18.19
C LYS A 154 -12.31 7.33 19.22
N PHE A 155 -11.12 6.85 18.87
CA PHE A 155 -10.29 6.04 19.76
C PHE A 155 -9.93 6.79 21.04
N GLU A 156 -9.49 8.04 20.94
CA GLU A 156 -9.16 8.87 22.10
C GLU A 156 -10.37 9.09 23.02
N ALA A 157 -11.54 9.37 22.45
CA ALA A 157 -12.77 9.56 23.23
C ALA A 157 -13.20 8.29 23.97
N GLU A 158 -13.19 7.14 23.30
CA GLU A 158 -13.55 5.85 23.90
C GLU A 158 -12.51 5.38 24.92
N LEU A 159 -11.22 5.59 24.66
CA LEU A 159 -10.16 5.22 25.60
C LEU A 159 -10.34 5.96 26.94
N GLN A 160 -10.64 7.27 26.90
CA GLN A 160 -10.92 8.06 28.10
C GLN A 160 -12.19 7.59 28.81
N SER A 161 -13.24 7.23 28.07
CA SER A 161 -14.47 6.67 28.66
C SER A 161 -14.19 5.33 29.35
N TRP A 162 -13.49 4.44 28.66
CA TRP A 162 -13.12 3.11 29.16
C TRP A 162 -12.21 3.18 30.40
N GLN A 163 -11.22 4.06 30.42
CA GLN A 163 -10.37 4.28 31.59
C GLN A 163 -11.16 4.77 32.81
N ARG A 164 -12.16 5.63 32.62
CA ARG A 164 -13.05 6.06 33.72
C ARG A 164 -13.89 4.91 34.25
N GLN A 165 -14.50 4.12 33.37
CA GLN A 165 -15.28 2.95 33.77
C GLN A 165 -14.43 1.93 34.53
N LEU A 166 -13.24 1.59 34.02
CA LEU A 166 -12.29 0.71 34.72
C LEU A 166 -11.91 1.25 36.10
N ARG A 167 -11.76 2.58 36.23
CA ARG A 167 -11.45 3.21 37.51
C ARG A 167 -12.62 3.13 38.50
N GLU A 168 -13.85 3.27 38.02
CA GLU A 168 -15.08 3.19 38.82
C GLU A 168 -15.36 1.74 39.29
N GLU A 169 -15.09 0.75 38.43
CA GLU A 169 -15.32 -0.67 38.75
C GLU A 169 -14.19 -1.30 39.58
N ALA A 170 -12.98 -0.73 39.55
CA ALA A 170 -11.85 -1.27 40.29
C ALA A 170 -11.93 -0.95 41.80
N TYR A 171 -11.65 -1.95 42.64
CA TYR A 171 -11.36 -1.71 44.05
C TYR A 171 -9.98 -1.05 44.20
N VAL A 172 -9.95 0.18 44.73
CA VAL A 172 -8.71 0.93 44.92
C VAL A 172 -8.61 1.47 46.35
N GLU A 173 -7.59 1.02 47.07
CA GLU A 173 -7.26 1.50 48.42
C GLU A 173 -6.08 2.49 48.34
N TYR A 174 -6.28 3.73 48.82
CA TYR A 174 -5.20 4.70 48.98
C TYR A 174 -4.62 4.60 50.38
N ARG A 175 -3.38 4.12 50.52
CA ARG A 175 -2.64 4.17 51.79
C ARG A 175 -1.72 5.38 51.79
N LEU A 176 -2.13 6.43 52.50
CA LEU A 176 -1.27 7.58 52.75
C LEU A 176 -0.33 7.23 53.90
N VAL A 177 0.97 7.47 53.72
CA VAL A 177 1.96 7.34 54.81
C VAL A 177 1.97 8.67 55.54
N ASP A 178 1.45 8.71 56.76
CA ASP A 178 1.55 9.89 57.63
C ASP A 178 3.03 10.15 57.97
N LYS A 179 3.44 11.43 57.91
CA LYS A 179 4.80 11.89 58.22
C LYS A 179 5.04 12.03 59.72
#